data_AF-A0A3D2M641-F1
#
_entry.id   AF-A0A3D2M641-F1
#
_cell.length_a   1.000
_cell.length_b   1.000
_cell.length_c   1.000
_cell.angle_alpha   90.00
_cell.angle_beta   90.00
_cell.angle_gamma   90.00
#
_symmetry.space_group_name_H-M   'P 1'
#
loop_
_entity.id
_entity.type
_entity.pdbx_description
1 polymer ?
#
loop_
_entity_poly.entity_id
_entity_poly.type
_entity_poly.pdbx_seq_one_letter_code
_entity_poly.pdbx_strand_id
1 'polypeptide(L)'
;MPVRIIVCGGRDYADRDHVFRVLDKIHTLRGICEIIQGECPTGADRWAREWAVNMGQTLTRCRAEWEKHGKRAGPLRNRHMLTLKPDGVVAFPGGRGTQDMISAAQEAGVPVHFPS
;
A
#
# COMPACT_ATOMS: atom_id res chain seq x y z
N MET A 1 -13.42 11.88 -9.14
CA MET A 1 -13.91 11.12 -7.98
C MET A 1 -12.69 10.78 -7.13
N PRO A 2 -12.78 10.90 -5.80
CA PRO A 2 -11.66 10.55 -4.93
C PRO A 2 -11.34 9.05 -5.04
N VAL A 3 -10.06 8.72 -4.94
CA VAL A 3 -9.49 7.40 -5.18
C VAL A 3 -9.09 6.69 -3.89
N ARG A 4 -9.15 5.36 -3.95
CA ARG A 4 -8.72 4.44 -2.90
C ARG A 4 -7.45 3.76 -3.39
N ILE A 5 -6.36 3.90 -2.66
CA ILE A 5 -5.07 3.37 -3.13
C ILE A 5 -4.47 2.39 -2.13
N ILE A 6 -3.91 1.31 -2.67
CA ILE A 6 -2.99 0.47 -1.90
C ILE A 6 -1.63 1.15 -1.87
N VAL A 7 -0.99 1.19 -0.71
CA VAL A 7 0.43 1.53 -0.59
C VAL A 7 1.18 0.31 -0.09
N CYS A 8 2.30 -0.01 -0.75
CA CYS A 8 3.19 -1.09 -0.34
C CYS A 8 4.66 -0.73 -0.60
N GLY A 9 5.56 -1.41 0.11
CA GLY A 9 7.00 -1.24 -0.08
C GLY A 9 7.83 -2.07 0.89
N GLY A 10 9.14 -1.88 0.86
CA GLY A 10 10.06 -2.59 1.75
C GLY A 10 9.85 -2.21 3.22
N ARG A 11 10.08 -3.17 4.13
CA ARG A 11 10.03 -2.95 5.58
C ARG A 11 11.11 -2.01 6.08
N ASP A 12 12.21 -1.92 5.32
CA ASP A 12 13.37 -1.07 5.59
C ASP A 12 13.33 0.24 4.77
N TYR A 13 12.22 0.51 4.08
CA TYR A 13 12.07 1.74 3.31
C TYR A 13 12.00 2.94 4.25
N ALA A 14 13.11 3.67 4.38
CA ALA A 14 13.28 4.69 5.41
C ALA A 14 12.86 6.11 4.96
N ASP A 15 12.68 6.33 3.64
CA ASP A 15 12.40 7.65 3.09
C ASP A 15 10.93 8.05 3.26
N ARG A 16 10.59 8.45 4.49
CA ARG A 16 9.27 8.93 4.87
C ARG A 16 8.83 10.12 4.02
N ASP A 17 9.71 11.09 3.80
CA ASP A 17 9.36 12.33 3.12
C ASP A 17 9.05 12.08 1.64
N HIS A 18 9.73 11.12 1.01
CA HIS A 18 9.35 10.69 -0.33
C HIS A 18 7.96 10.05 -0.36
N VAL A 19 7.60 9.18 0.60
CA VAL A 19 6.23 8.63 0.68
C VAL A 19 5.21 9.77 0.77
N PHE A 20 5.45 10.75 1.65
CA PHE A 20 4.56 11.89 1.83
C PHE A 20 4.41 12.70 0.53
N ARG A 21 5.51 13.09 -0.10
CA ARG A 21 5.48 13.85 -1.37
C ARG A 21 4.68 13.14 -2.46
N VAL A 22 4.83 11.82 -2.57
CA VAL A 22 4.08 11.02 -3.56
C VAL A 22 2.59 11.02 -3.25
N LEU A 23 2.22 10.78 -2.00
CA LEU A 23 0.82 10.74 -1.59
C LEU A 23 0.16 12.13 -1.68
N ASP A 24 0.87 13.20 -1.31
CA ASP A 24 0.41 14.58 -1.46
C ASP A 24 0.15 14.93 -2.92
N LYS A 25 1.05 14.52 -3.83
CA LYS A 25 0.89 14.72 -5.27
C LYS A 25 -0.34 14.00 -5.80
N ILE A 26 -0.55 12.74 -5.42
CA ILE A 26 -1.73 11.97 -5.83
C ILE A 26 -3.00 12.57 -5.25
N HIS A 27 -3.00 12.95 -3.98
CA HIS A 27 -4.12 13.58 -3.30
C HIS A 27 -4.51 14.90 -3.98
N THR A 28 -3.52 15.73 -4.34
CA THR A 28 -3.76 16.99 -5.07
C THR A 28 -4.39 16.76 -6.45
N LEU A 29 -3.95 15.72 -7.18
CA LEU A 29 -4.40 15.48 -8.56
C LEU A 29 -5.73 14.74 -8.65
N ARG A 30 -6.02 13.83 -7.71
CA ARG A 30 -7.15 12.89 -7.81
C ARG A 30 -8.05 12.88 -6.58
N GLY A 31 -7.58 13.43 -5.46
CA GLY A 31 -8.17 13.24 -4.13
C GLY A 31 -7.99 11.80 -3.67
N ILE A 32 -7.25 11.56 -2.59
CA ILE A 32 -7.23 10.25 -1.92
C ILE A 32 -8.29 10.28 -0.83
N CYS A 33 -9.23 9.34 -0.81
CA CYS A 33 -10.19 9.16 0.29
C CYS A 33 -9.87 7.97 1.20
N GLU A 34 -9.04 7.03 0.74
CA GLU A 34 -8.65 5.85 1.52
C GLU A 34 -7.24 5.36 1.16
N ILE A 35 -6.46 5.06 2.20
CA ILE A 35 -5.21 4.29 2.12
C ILE A 35 -5.46 2.87 2.61
N ILE A 36 -5.07 1.89 1.80
CA ILE A 36 -5.08 0.46 2.14
C ILE A 36 -3.62 -0.01 2.26
N GLN A 37 -3.23 -0.62 3.38
CA GLN A 37 -1.84 -1.06 3.60
C GLN A 37 -1.73 -2.31 4.49
N GLY A 38 -0.55 -2.92 4.52
CA GLY A 38 -0.29 -4.26 5.08
C GLY A 38 -0.07 -4.41 6.56
N GLU A 39 -0.27 -3.32 7.29
CA GLU A 39 -0.02 -3.19 8.72
C GLU A 39 1.41 -3.58 9.11
N CYS A 40 2.39 -3.30 8.24
CA CYS A 40 3.79 -3.41 8.64
C CYS A 40 4.14 -2.26 9.60
N PRO A 41 4.71 -2.52 10.79
CA PRO A 41 5.05 -1.47 11.74
C PRO A 41 6.19 -0.57 11.27
N THR A 42 6.91 -0.95 10.22
CA THR A 42 8.06 -0.23 9.65
C THR A 42 7.91 -0.07 8.13
N GLY A 43 8.77 0.76 7.54
CA GLY A 43 8.84 0.91 6.10
C GLY A 43 7.67 1.68 5.50
N ALA A 44 7.42 1.46 4.21
CA ALA A 44 6.43 2.20 3.43
C ALA A 44 5.01 2.16 4.03
N ASP A 45 4.56 1.00 4.51
CA ASP A 45 3.25 0.82 5.15
C ASP A 45 3.09 1.70 6.40
N ARG A 46 4.15 1.85 7.21
CA ARG A 46 4.16 2.74 8.37
C ARG A 46 3.97 4.20 7.94
N TRP A 47 4.71 4.64 6.93
CA TRP A 47 4.66 6.02 6.44
C TRP A 47 3.33 6.34 5.77
N ALA A 48 2.76 5.39 5.02
CA ALA A 48 1.44 5.52 4.43
C ALA A 48 0.33 5.65 5.48
N ARG A 49 0.42 4.85 6.55
CA ARG A 49 -0.47 4.98 7.73
C ARG A 49 -0.33 6.36 8.35
N GLU A 50 0.89 6.83 8.56
CA GLU A 50 1.14 8.14 9.19
C GLU A 50 0.57 9.28 8.34
N TRP A 51 0.80 9.23 7.02
CA TRP A 51 0.23 10.19 6.08
C TRP A 51 -1.31 10.21 6.13
N ALA A 52 -1.95 9.03 6.10
CA ALA A 52 -3.41 8.93 6.15
C ALA A 52 -3.99 9.55 7.43
N VAL A 53 -3.36 9.28 8.57
CA VAL A 53 -3.76 9.85 9.86
C VAL A 53 -3.59 11.36 9.87
N ASN A 54 -2.45 11.87 9.38
CA ASN A 54 -2.18 13.31 9.35
C ASN A 54 -3.15 14.07 8.43
N MET A 55 -3.55 13.45 7.31
CA MET A 55 -4.47 14.03 6.34
C MET A 55 -5.95 13.77 6.65
N GLY A 56 -6.26 13.09 7.76
CA GLY A 56 -7.62 12.72 8.15
C GLY A 56 -8.32 11.78 7.16
N GLN A 57 -7.57 10.99 6.39
CA GLN A 57 -8.11 10.07 5.40
C GLN A 57 -8.43 8.71 5.99
N THR A 58 -9.36 7.99 5.37
CA THR A 58 -9.71 6.63 5.78
C THR A 58 -8.47 5.73 5.66
N LEU A 59 -8.26 4.87 6.66
CA LEU A 59 -7.15 3.93 6.68
C LEU A 59 -7.65 2.52 6.91
N THR A 60 -7.45 1.66 5.92
CA THR A 60 -7.68 0.23 6.05
C THR A 60 -6.37 -0.50 6.31
N ARG A 61 -6.34 -1.26 7.40
CA ARG A 61 -5.17 -2.02 7.87
C ARG A 61 -5.42 -3.50 7.60
N CYS A 62 -4.53 -4.11 6.84
CA CYS A 62 -4.64 -5.52 6.49
C CYS A 62 -3.46 -6.29 7.05
N ARG A 63 -3.59 -6.78 8.28
CA ARG A 63 -2.59 -7.65 8.92
C ARG A 63 -2.49 -8.98 8.19
N ALA A 64 -1.26 -9.45 7.99
CA ALA A 64 -1.02 -10.83 7.56
C ALA A 64 -1.14 -11.80 8.75
N GLU A 65 -1.96 -12.84 8.60
CA GLU A 65 -2.16 -13.91 9.60
C GLU A 65 -1.00 -14.93 9.57
N TRP A 66 0.20 -14.50 9.99
CA TRP A 66 1.42 -15.34 9.95
C TRP A 66 1.31 -16.62 10.77
N GLU A 67 0.65 -16.58 11.93
CA GLU A 67 0.46 -17.75 12.80
C GLU A 67 -0.36 -18.84 12.12
N LYS A 68 -1.35 -18.46 11.31
CA LYS A 68 -2.28 -19.38 10.64
C LYS A 68 -1.76 -19.88 9.30
N HIS A 69 -1.10 -19.02 8.53
CA HIS A 69 -0.76 -19.29 7.13
C HIS A 69 0.74 -19.33 6.84
N GLY A 70 1.59 -19.09 7.84
CA GLY A 70 3.04 -19.07 7.70
C GLY A 70 3.48 -18.14 6.58
N LYS A 71 4.42 -18.59 5.73
CA LYS A 71 4.96 -17.79 4.62
C LYS A 71 3.90 -17.31 3.61
N ARG A 72 2.76 -17.99 3.51
CA ARG A 72 1.67 -17.65 2.59
C ARG A 72 0.80 -16.49 3.09
N ALA A 73 0.91 -16.11 4.37
CA ALA A 73 0.12 -15.06 4.97
C ALA A 73 0.28 -13.71 4.25
N GLY A 74 1.52 -13.37 3.82
CA GLY A 74 1.79 -12.16 3.05
C GLY A 74 1.03 -12.11 1.73
N PRO A 75 1.24 -13.09 0.82
CA PRO A 75 0.51 -13.16 -0.45
C PRO A 75 -1.01 -13.23 -0.31
N LEU A 76 -1.53 -14.00 0.65
CA LEU A 76 -2.97 -14.06 0.92
C LEU A 76 -3.53 -12.69 1.32
N ARG A 77 -2.83 -11.98 2.20
CA ARG A 77 -3.18 -10.61 2.57
C ARG A 77 -3.10 -9.67 1.37
N ASN A 78 -2.08 -9.78 0.53
CA ASN A 78 -1.94 -8.94 -0.67
C ASN A 78 -3.15 -9.11 -1.61
N ARG A 79 -3.56 -10.36 -1.87
CA ARG A 79 -4.76 -10.66 -2.66
C ARG A 79 -6.02 -10.12 -1.98
N HIS A 80 -6.14 -10.25 -0.65
CA HIS A 80 -7.26 -9.68 0.10
C HIS A 80 -7.36 -8.16 -0.07
N MET A 81 -6.25 -7.41 0.00
CA MET A 81 -6.27 -5.96 -0.23
C MET A 81 -6.81 -5.58 -1.61
N LEU A 82 -6.54 -6.39 -2.65
CA LEU A 82 -7.08 -6.18 -3.99
C LEU A 82 -8.59 -6.47 -4.07
N THR A 83 -9.11 -7.40 -3.27
CA THR A 83 -10.57 -7.65 -3.19
C THR A 83 -11.35 -6.46 -2.65
N LEU A 84 -10.67 -5.54 -1.94
CA LEU A 84 -11.27 -4.30 -1.48
C LEU A 84 -11.52 -3.30 -2.61
N LYS A 85 -11.20 -3.62 -3.87
CA LYS A 85 -11.41 -2.78 -5.06
C LYS A 85 -10.70 -1.42 -4.97
N PRO A 86 -9.36 -1.39 -4.83
CA PRO A 86 -8.59 -0.15 -4.96
C PRO A 86 -8.62 0.34 -6.42
N ASP A 87 -8.45 1.64 -6.60
CA ASP A 87 -8.29 2.29 -7.91
C ASP A 87 -6.84 2.18 -8.43
N GLY A 88 -5.88 1.88 -7.55
CA GLY A 88 -4.48 1.70 -7.92
C GLY A 88 -3.59 1.26 -6.77
N VAL A 89 -2.36 0.89 -7.12
CA VAL A 89 -1.28 0.53 -6.17
C VAL A 89 -0.12 1.50 -6.34
N VAL A 90 0.39 2.04 -5.23
CA VAL A 90 1.66 2.77 -5.17
C VAL A 90 2.70 1.84 -4.55
N ALA A 91 3.67 1.41 -5.36
CA ALA A 91 4.67 0.43 -4.98
C ALA A 91 6.05 1.11 -4.81
N PHE A 92 6.43 1.35 -3.56
CA PHE A 92 7.77 1.81 -3.21
C PHE A 92 8.78 0.65 -3.27
N PRO A 93 10.09 0.92 -3.47
CA PRO A 93 11.12 -0.11 -3.46
C PRO A 93 11.01 -1.08 -2.28
N GLY A 94 11.10 -2.37 -2.57
CA GLY A 94 10.95 -3.43 -1.60
C GLY A 94 11.31 -4.81 -2.14
N GLY A 95 11.30 -5.81 -1.25
CA GLY A 95 11.68 -7.18 -1.58
C GLY A 95 10.50 -8.03 -2.09
N ARG A 96 10.59 -9.34 -1.84
CA ARG A 96 9.62 -10.35 -2.32
C ARG A 96 8.16 -10.03 -2.03
N GLY A 97 7.85 -9.48 -0.85
CA GLY A 97 6.47 -9.14 -0.48
C GLY A 97 5.87 -8.02 -1.33
N THR A 98 6.70 -7.06 -1.73
CA THR A 98 6.31 -5.96 -2.63
C THR A 98 6.17 -6.49 -4.07
N GLN A 99 7.11 -7.32 -4.52
CA GLN A 99 7.05 -7.96 -5.84
C GLN A 99 5.79 -8.81 -5.99
N ASP A 100 5.42 -9.60 -4.97
CA ASP A 100 4.16 -10.35 -4.97
C ASP A 100 2.94 -9.43 -5.11
N MET A 101 2.90 -8.29 -4.40
CA MET A 101 1.81 -7.32 -4.56
C MET A 101 1.76 -6.74 -5.98
N ILE A 102 2.91 -6.40 -6.58
CA ILE A 102 2.97 -5.86 -7.93
C ILE A 102 2.40 -6.87 -8.93
N SER A 103 2.85 -8.13 -8.87
CA SER A 103 2.34 -9.19 -9.73
C SER A 103 0.84 -9.44 -9.50
N ALA A 104 0.39 -9.44 -8.25
CA ALA A 104 -1.01 -9.58 -7.88
C ALA A 104 -1.90 -8.50 -8.49
N ALA A 105 -1.45 -7.25 -8.43
CA ALA A 105 -2.18 -6.10 -8.93
C ALA A 105 -2.29 -6.15 -10.46
N GLN A 106 -1.19 -6.52 -11.14
CA GLN A 106 -1.16 -6.72 -12.58
C GLN A 106 -2.11 -7.83 -13.02
N GLU A 107 -2.10 -8.98 -12.33
CA GLU A 107 -3.05 -10.09 -12.56
C GLU A 107 -4.51 -9.65 -12.38
N ALA A 108 -4.77 -8.77 -11.41
CA ALA A 108 -6.10 -8.24 -11.12
C ALA A 108 -6.51 -7.06 -12.03
N GLY A 109 -5.65 -6.62 -12.96
CA GLY A 109 -5.90 -5.46 -13.81
C GLY A 109 -5.90 -4.11 -13.06
N VAL A 110 -5.34 -4.05 -11.86
CA VAL A 110 -5.21 -2.83 -11.05
C VAL A 110 -3.92 -2.11 -11.43
N PRO A 111 -3.96 -0.82 -11.79
CA PRO A 111 -2.77 -0.09 -12.21
C PRO A 111 -1.77 0.08 -11.07
N VAL A 112 -0.49 -0.07 -11.39
CA VAL A 112 0.62 0.07 -10.44
C VAL A 112 1.45 1.30 -10.82
N HIS A 113 1.63 2.20 -9.85
CA HIS A 113 2.52 3.35 -9.94
C HIS A 113 3.82 3.05 -9.18
N PHE A 114 4.95 3.30 -9.84
CA PHE A 114 6.30 3.17 -9.29
C PHE A 114 6.88 4.58 -9.12
N PRO A 115 6.90 5.13 -7.89
CA PRO A 115 7.47 6.45 -7.64
C PRO A 115 8.97 6.47 -7.93
N SER A 116 9.43 7.50 -8.66
CA SER A 116 10.83 7.77 -8.98
C SER A 116 11.55 8.49 -7.85
#